data_AF-A0A957L7Y2-F1
#
_entry.id   AF-A0A957L7Y2-F1
#
_cell.length_a   1.000
_cell.length_b   1.000
_cell.length_c   1.000
_cell.angle_alpha   90.00
_cell.angle_beta   90.00
_cell.angle_gamma   90.00
#
_symmetry.space_group_name_H-M   'P 1'
#
loop_
_entity.id
_entity.type
_entity.pdbx_description
1 polymer ?
#
loop_
_entity_poly.entity_id
_entity_poly.type
_entity_poly.pdbx_seq_one_letter_code
_entity_poly.pdbx_strand_id
1 'polypeptide(L)' 'MHDKHLLLVIDNLEHLIEAGTALLLDIVKTAAHVVLLITSRERLNVQSEDLFRLHGLTYPADEGEVTTA' A
#
# COMPACT_ATOMS: atom_id res chain seq x y z
N MET A 1 18.89 -14.02 -8.64
CA MET A 1 18.04 -14.34 -7.46
C MET A 1 16.71 -14.94 -7.93
N HIS A 2 16.72 -15.88 -8.87
CA HIS A 2 15.54 -16.14 -9.72
C HIS A 2 14.49 -17.11 -9.14
N ASP A 3 14.76 -17.80 -8.01
CA ASP A 3 13.84 -18.79 -7.41
C ASP A 3 13.31 -18.40 -6.02
N LYS A 4 13.45 -17.14 -5.60
CA LYS A 4 12.95 -16.70 -4.29
C LYS A 4 11.56 -16.10 -4.43
N HIS A 5 10.59 -16.75 -3.79
CA HIS A 5 9.27 -16.17 -3.55
C HIS A 5 9.37 -15.23 -2.35
N LEU A 6 9.15 -13.93 -2.57
CA LEU A 6 9.32 -12.91 -1.54
C LEU A 6 8.18 -11.90 -1.61
N LEU A 7 7.65 -11.53 -0.45
CA LEU A 7 6.80 -10.36 -0.28
C LEU A 7 7.65 -9.27 0.39
N LEU A 8 7.82 -8.14 -0.29
CA LEU A 8 8.48 -6.96 0.26
C LEU A 8 7.41 -5.92 0.60
N VAL A 9 7.31 -5.59 1.88
CA VAL A 9 6.41 -4.55 2.38
C VAL A 9 7.22 -3.27 2.56
N ILE A 10 6.77 -2.20 1.91
CA ILE A 10 7.39 -0.89 1.98
C ILE A 10 6.35 0.05 2.56
N ASP A 11 6.64 0.54 3.76
CA ASP A 11 5.75 1.44 4.46
C ASP A 11 6.14 2.90 4.19
N ASN A 12 5.14 3.77 4.10
CA ASN A 12 5.28 5.24 4.09
C ASN A 12 6.16 5.77 2.93
N LEU A 13 5.90 5.32 1.69
CA LEU A 13 6.73 5.65 0.53
C LEU A 13 6.57 7.10 0.04
N GLU A 14 5.60 7.89 0.52
CA GLU A 14 5.29 9.25 0.02
C GLU A 14 6.53 10.15 -0.15
N HIS A 15 7.49 10.09 0.77
CA HIS A 15 8.69 10.93 0.72
C HIS A 15 9.72 10.50 -0.32
N LEU A 16 9.60 9.28 -0.86
CA LEU A 16 10.56 8.67 -1.78
C LEU A 16 9.92 8.30 -3.13
N ILE A 17 8.69 8.72 -3.43
CA ILE A 17 8.01 8.33 -4.68
C ILE A 17 8.85 8.69 -5.91
N GLU A 18 9.34 9.94 -6.02
CA GLU A 18 10.06 10.39 -7.22
C GLU A 18 11.37 9.61 -7.45
N ALA A 19 12.15 9.38 -6.39
CA ALA A 19 13.46 8.71 -6.49
C ALA A 19 13.36 7.17 -6.43
N GLY A 20 12.37 6.63 -5.72
CA GLY A 20 12.23 5.21 -5.42
C GLY A 20 11.47 4.43 -6.48
N THR A 21 10.52 5.05 -7.19
CA THR A 21 9.62 4.35 -8.12
C THR A 21 10.38 3.59 -9.21
N ALA A 22 11.45 4.17 -9.77
CA ALA A 22 12.25 3.52 -10.80
C ALA A 22 12.86 2.19 -10.31
N LEU A 23 13.44 2.20 -9.10
CA LEU A 23 14.02 1.01 -8.49
C LEU A 23 12.97 -0.08 -8.23
N LEU A 24 11.78 0.31 -7.74
CA LEU A 24 10.69 -0.63 -7.47
C LEU A 24 10.20 -1.30 -8.75
N LEU A 25 10.08 -0.53 -9.84
CA LEU A 25 9.73 -1.07 -11.16
C LEU A 25 10.79 -2.05 -11.67
N ASP A 26 12.07 -1.75 -11.48
CA ASP A 26 13.16 -2.64 -11.90
C ASP A 26 13.17 -3.95 -11.11
N ILE A 27 12.85 -3.92 -9.80
CA ILE A 27 12.69 -5.11 -8.98
C ILE A 27 11.56 -6.00 -9.52
N VAL A 28 10.38 -5.43 -9.75
CA VAL A 28 9.22 -6.20 -10.24
C VAL A 28 9.47 -6.76 -11.66
N LYS A 29 10.15 -6.00 -12.52
CA LYS A 29 10.51 -6.47 -13.88
C LYS A 29 11.51 -7.62 -13.88
N THR A 30 12.47 -7.62 -12.96
CA THR A 30 13.58 -8.59 -12.96
C THR A 30 13.34 -9.79 -12.06
N ALA A 31 12.45 -9.68 -11.08
CA ALA A 31 12.18 -10.73 -10.10
C ALA A 31 10.72 -11.20 -10.20
N ALA A 32 10.48 -12.17 -11.07
CA ALA A 32 9.15 -12.70 -11.40
C ALA A 32 8.34 -13.26 -10.21
N HIS A 33 8.99 -13.57 -9.08
CA HIS A 33 8.36 -14.13 -7.88
C HIS A 33 8.37 -13.17 -6.69
N VAL A 34 8.67 -11.89 -6.92
CA VAL A 34 8.62 -10.86 -5.88
C VAL A 34 7.30 -10.09 -5.99
N VAL A 35 6.61 -9.98 -4.85
CA VAL A 35 5.43 -9.12 -4.69
C VAL A 35 5.85 -7.91 -3.86
N LEU A 36 5.48 -6.72 -4.34
CA LEU A 36 5.65 -5.47 -3.58
C LEU A 36 4.30 -5.05 -3.01
N LEU A 37 4.24 -4.86 -1.70
CA LEU A 37 3.12 -4.20 -1.03
C LEU A 37 3.61 -2.84 -0.53
N ILE A 38 3.05 -1.78 -1.09
CA ILE A 38 3.49 -0.41 -0.83
C ILE A 38 2.36 0.33 -0.14
N THR A 39 2.64 0.99 0.97
CA THR A 39 1.74 1.99 1.54
C THR A 39 2.24 3.39 1.20
N SER A 40 1.30 4.26 0.86
CA SER A 40 1.59 5.68 0.66
C SER A 40 0.30 6.50 0.77
N ARG A 41 0.44 7.77 1.12
CA ARG A 41 -0.63 8.77 1.05
C ARG A 41 -0.86 9.29 -0.37
N GLU A 42 0.11 9.09 -1.26
CA GLU A 42 0.09 9.54 -2.64
C GLU A 42 0.17 8.35 -3.59
N ARG A 43 -0.34 8.53 -4.82
CA ARG A 43 -0.29 7.46 -5.83
C ARG A 43 1.10 7.37 -6.43
N LEU A 44 1.56 6.16 -6.74
CA LEU A 44 2.81 5.98 -7.47
C LEU A 44 2.66 6.35 -8.95
N ASN A 45 1.43 6.37 -9.49
CA ASN A 45 1.11 6.72 -10.88
C ASN A 45 1.85 5.86 -11.92
N VAL A 46 2.03 4.57 -11.65
CA VAL A 46 2.61 3.60 -12.58
C VAL A 46 1.55 2.69 -13.17
N GLN A 47 1.75 2.20 -14.40
CA GLN A 47 0.77 1.34 -15.09
C GLN A 47 0.56 -0.01 -14.39
N SER A 48 1.60 -0.52 -13.72
CA SER A 48 1.58 -1.79 -13.01
C SER A 48 1.06 -1.68 -11.56
N GLU A 49 0.53 -0.51 -11.16
CA GLU A 49 -0.01 -0.28 -9.82
C GLU A 49 -1.37 -0.98 -9.68
N ASP A 50 -1.49 -1.86 -8.69
CA ASP A 50 -2.80 -2.31 -8.19
C ASP A 50 -3.10 -1.54 -6.90
N LEU A 51 -4.18 -0.75 -6.92
CA LEU A 51 -4.43 0.27 -5.91
C LEU A 51 -5.49 -0.18 -4.92
N PHE A 52 -5.06 -0.39 -3.68
CA PHE A 52 -5.96 -0.66 -2.56
C PHE A 52 -6.21 0.64 -1.76
N ARG A 53 -7.42 1.19 -1.84
CA ARG A 53 -7.81 2.34 -1.01
C ARG A 53 -8.17 1.88 0.39
N LEU A 54 -7.30 2.19 1.35
CA LEU A 54 -7.59 2.00 2.76
C LEU A 54 -8.52 3.12 3.24
N HIS A 55 -9.71 2.74 3.68
CA HIS A 55 -10.66 3.67 4.31
C HIS A 55 -10.38 3.76 5.81
N GLY A 56 -10.73 4.89 6.41
CA GLY A 56 -10.70 5.04 7.86
C GLY A 56 -11.61 4.03 8.54
N LEU A 57 -11.29 3.71 9.79
CA LEU A 57 -12.17 2.89 10.62
C LEU A 57 -13.52 3.57 10.77
N THR A 58 -14.59 2.78 10.73
CA THR A 58 -15.93 3.27 11.03
C THR A 58 -15.97 3.80 12.46
N TYR A 59 -16.58 4.97 12.64
CA TYR A 59 -16.84 5.47 13.99
C TYR A 59 -17.82 4.50 14.69
N PRO A 60 -17.54 4.07 15.93
CA PRO A 60 -18.47 3.22 16.67
C PRO A 60 -19.82 3.94 16.80
N ALA A 61 -20.93 3.23 16.55
CA ALA A 61 -22.24 3.79 16.83
C ALA A 61 -22.34 4.11 18.33
N ASP A 62 -22.86 5.29 18.67
CA ASP A 62 -23.09 5.68 20.06
C ASP A 62 -24.05 4.66 20.70
N GLU A 63 -23.52 3.73 21.49
CA GLU A 63 -24.33 2.96 22.45
C GLU A 63 -24.70 3.89 23.61
N GLY A 64 -25.60 4.84 23.35
CA GLY A 64 -25.81 5.95 24.30
C GLY A 64 -27.01 6.85 24.04
N GLU A 65 -28.01 6.43 23.27
CA GLU A 65 -29.31 7.11 23.29
C GLU A 65 -30.10 6.61 24.51
N VAL A 66 -29.74 7.09 25.71
CA VAL A 66 -30.60 6.97 26.89
C VAL A 66 -31.81 7.85 26.64
N THR A 67 -32.89 7.22 26.17
CA THR A 67 -34.24 7.78 26.21
C THR A 67 -34.58 8.08 27.67
N THR A 68 -34.53 9.35 28.06
CA THR A 68 -35.12 9.82 29.32
C THR A 68 -36.63 9.95 29.10
N ALA A 69 -37.40 9.06 29.74
CA ALA A 69 -38.84 9.20 29.94
C ALA A 69 -39.13 10.15 31.10
#